data_AF-A0A7J8ANY8-F1
#
_entry.id   AF-A0A7J8ANY8-F1
#
_cell.length_a   1.000
_cell.length_b   1.000
_cell.length_c   1.000
_cell.angle_alpha   90.00
_cell.angle_beta   90.00
_cell.angle_gamma   90.00
#
_symmetry.space_group_name_H-M   'P 1'
#
loop_
_entity.id
_entity.type
_entity.pdbx_description
1 polymer ?
#
loop_
_entity_poly.entity_id
_entity_poly.type
_entity_poly.pdbx_seq_one_letter_code
_entity_poly.pdbx_strand_id
1 'polypeptide(L)'
;MSPPLAPLPATDPASRLSAQRRDPTIIPAGSRSPAHRSPNPGRQQPGRKEVPPGKCGQPSAKFSRRAQTCSTRRRSHCPAELAKVALSRLPLRPPGRQLAEAKLSAPRSGARSPTSRRKEARDLQHLRNGAGARRRQPLLPRPPEPLPREGEAAEEKVGLVPQPPGERPAPRVKYSSLVALAFIIRPTAVIPWIPLLFRHFWQAQRKLDLILHQFLPVGFVTLSWSLIIDRIFFGEWTLVQYNFLKFNVLQNLGTFYGSHPWHWYFSQGFPAVLGTHLPFFIHGCFLAPKRYRILLVTVLWTLLVYSMLSHKEFRFIYPVLPFCMVFCGYSLNHLKMWKKPALSVLFLSNMLLALYTGLVHQRGTLDVMTHIQELGYNNNLNKSAASVFVMMPCHSTPFYSHVHHPLPMRFLQCPPDLTGKSQYLDEADVFYQNPLSWLYKEFHNNSTLPTYLIIFNVLEEEISAFLISRNYERTATFFHTHLPEGRTGSHIYIYERKLKGKLYRR
;
A
#
# COMPACT_ATOMS: atom_id res chain seq x y z
N MET A 1 47.06 46.89 22.66
CA MET A 1 46.84 47.64 21.40
C MET A 1 46.49 46.64 20.31
N SER A 2 45.30 46.83 19.73
CA SER A 2 44.73 46.33 18.47
C SER A 2 43.24 46.01 18.67
N PRO A 3 42.31 46.59 17.87
CA PRO A 3 40.88 46.62 18.14
C PRO A 3 40.13 45.40 17.57
N PRO A 4 38.86 45.16 17.96
CA PRO A 4 38.04 44.09 17.40
C PRO A 4 37.56 44.42 15.98
N LEU A 5 37.59 43.43 15.09
CA LEU A 5 37.10 43.50 13.70
C LEU A 5 35.57 43.68 13.66
N ALA A 6 35.12 44.58 12.78
CA ALA A 6 33.72 44.84 12.47
C ALA A 6 33.06 43.69 11.65
N PRO A 7 31.72 43.55 11.68
CA PRO A 7 31.00 42.52 10.92
C PRO A 7 30.83 42.92 9.44
N LEU A 8 31.01 41.94 8.54
CA LEU A 8 30.74 42.08 7.10
C LEU A 8 29.23 42.07 6.80
N PRO A 9 28.77 42.81 5.77
CA PRO A 9 27.34 42.92 5.44
C PRO A 9 26.82 41.70 4.67
N ALA A 10 25.54 41.40 4.90
CA ALA A 10 24.79 40.35 4.22
C ALA A 10 24.61 40.67 2.72
N THR A 11 25.00 39.75 1.86
CA THR A 11 24.76 39.82 0.40
C THR A 11 23.49 39.08 0.01
N ASP A 12 22.62 39.81 -0.66
CA ASP A 12 21.29 39.46 -1.20
C ASP A 12 21.39 38.46 -2.39
N PRO A 13 20.58 37.39 -2.47
CA PRO A 13 20.65 36.40 -3.54
C PRO A 13 19.74 36.79 -4.71
N ALA A 14 20.05 37.89 -5.42
CA ALA A 14 19.28 38.34 -6.58
C ALA A 14 20.12 38.70 -7.82
N SER A 15 21.42 38.38 -7.84
CA SER A 15 22.34 38.82 -8.92
C SER A 15 23.16 37.70 -9.59
N ARG A 16 22.56 36.52 -9.80
CA ARG A 16 23.13 35.48 -10.68
C ARG A 16 22.05 34.75 -11.46
N LEU A 17 21.36 35.45 -12.36
CA LEU A 17 20.54 34.86 -13.44
C LEU A 17 20.26 35.93 -14.51
N SER A 18 21.32 36.35 -15.20
CA SER A 18 21.21 37.21 -16.39
C SER A 18 22.38 36.97 -17.34
N ALA A 19 22.36 35.84 -18.03
CA ALA A 19 23.11 35.67 -19.27
C ALA A 19 22.40 34.65 -20.17
N GLN A 20 22.24 35.04 -21.44
CA GLN A 20 21.65 34.27 -22.56
C GLN A 20 20.11 34.28 -22.69
N ARG A 21 19.56 35.47 -22.96
CA ARG A 21 18.50 35.64 -23.96
C ARG A 21 19.12 35.55 -25.36
N ARG A 22 18.51 34.79 -26.27
CA ARG A 22 18.53 35.04 -27.71
C ARG A 22 17.09 35.07 -28.21
N ASP A 23 16.81 36.07 -29.03
CA ASP A 23 15.52 36.43 -29.59
C ASP A 23 14.91 35.35 -30.50
N PRO A 24 13.58 35.25 -30.60
CA PRO A 24 12.90 34.58 -31.71
C PRO A 24 12.51 35.58 -32.80
N THR A 25 12.95 35.31 -34.02
CA THR A 25 12.58 36.02 -35.25
C THR A 25 11.09 35.80 -35.59
N ILE A 26 10.43 36.87 -36.03
CA ILE A 26 9.02 37.03 -36.40
C ILE A 26 8.76 36.50 -37.84
N ILE A 27 7.47 36.20 -38.16
CA ILE A 27 6.74 36.31 -39.46
C ILE A 27 6.09 34.98 -39.95
N PRO A 28 4.82 34.92 -40.42
CA PRO A 28 3.56 35.46 -39.88
C PRO A 28 2.39 34.43 -39.93
N ALA A 29 1.21 34.89 -39.55
CA ALA A 29 -0.06 34.17 -39.48
C ALA A 29 -0.57 33.58 -40.81
N GLY A 30 -1.24 32.42 -40.71
CA GLY A 30 -2.05 31.81 -41.76
C GLY A 30 -3.31 31.16 -41.15
N SER A 31 -4.45 31.72 -41.53
CA SER A 31 -5.83 31.47 -41.08
C SER A 31 -6.36 30.02 -41.15
N ARG A 32 -7.25 29.67 -40.21
CA ARG A 32 -8.62 29.10 -40.38
C ARG A 32 -8.97 28.06 -39.31
N SER A 33 -9.94 28.39 -38.44
CA SER A 33 -10.86 27.41 -37.86
C SER A 33 -11.85 26.94 -38.94
N PRO A 34 -12.45 25.74 -38.83
CA PRO A 34 -13.71 25.66 -38.08
C PRO A 34 -13.96 24.34 -37.29
N ALA A 35 -14.80 24.50 -36.26
CA ALA A 35 -15.93 23.66 -35.84
C ALA A 35 -15.77 22.16 -35.50
N HIS A 36 -16.16 21.85 -34.25
CA HIS A 36 -16.97 20.72 -33.78
C HIS A 36 -17.26 19.55 -34.73
N ARG A 37 -16.96 18.32 -34.27
CA ARG A 37 -17.92 17.20 -34.15
C ARG A 37 -17.30 15.96 -33.51
N SER A 38 -17.94 15.43 -32.45
CA SER A 38 -17.88 14.00 -32.10
C SER A 38 -18.46 13.17 -33.26
N PRO A 39 -18.06 11.89 -33.40
CA PRO A 39 -19.00 10.84 -32.99
C PRO A 39 -18.38 9.52 -32.50
N ASN A 40 -19.12 8.84 -31.63
CA ASN A 40 -19.24 7.37 -31.57
C ASN A 40 -20.68 7.05 -32.11
N PRO A 41 -21.11 5.82 -32.47
CA PRO A 41 -20.48 4.50 -32.31
C PRO A 41 -20.61 3.51 -33.52
N GLY A 42 -19.78 2.44 -33.49
CA GLY A 42 -20.10 1.05 -33.89
C GLY A 42 -20.44 0.66 -35.35
N ARG A 43 -19.61 -0.18 -35.98
CA ARG A 43 -20.04 -1.39 -36.72
C ARG A 43 -18.89 -2.32 -37.15
N GLN A 44 -19.04 -3.59 -36.77
CA GLN A 44 -18.82 -4.88 -37.47
C GLN A 44 -17.61 -5.12 -38.42
N GLN A 45 -17.02 -6.30 -38.20
CA GLN A 45 -15.92 -7.00 -38.89
C GLN A 45 -16.13 -7.25 -40.40
N PRO A 46 -15.10 -7.75 -41.13
CA PRO A 46 -15.02 -9.22 -41.32
C PRO A 46 -13.59 -9.80 -41.22
N GLY A 47 -13.52 -11.09 -40.84
CA GLY A 47 -12.28 -11.77 -40.45
C GLY A 47 -11.37 -12.30 -41.56
N ARG A 48 -10.26 -12.93 -41.15
CA ARG A 48 -9.55 -13.96 -41.91
C ARG A 48 -8.56 -14.78 -41.04
N LYS A 49 -8.79 -16.09 -41.12
CA LYS A 49 -7.84 -17.22 -41.25
C LYS A 49 -6.96 -17.66 -40.07
N GLU A 50 -7.37 -18.79 -39.51
CA GLU A 50 -6.56 -19.78 -38.80
C GLU A 50 -5.56 -20.50 -39.73
N VAL A 51 -4.38 -20.83 -39.19
CA VAL A 51 -3.40 -21.79 -39.74
C VAL A 51 -2.72 -22.52 -38.55
N PRO A 52 -2.66 -23.87 -38.52
CA PRO A 52 -1.78 -24.63 -37.62
C PRO A 52 -0.73 -25.46 -38.40
N PRO A 53 0.14 -26.26 -37.76
CA PRO A 53 1.06 -25.97 -36.66
C PRO A 53 2.53 -26.30 -37.03
N GLY A 54 3.52 -25.63 -36.41
CA GLY A 54 4.95 -25.88 -36.62
C GLY A 54 5.64 -26.46 -35.37
N LYS A 55 6.23 -27.64 -35.51
CA LYS A 55 6.98 -28.41 -34.51
C LYS A 55 8.18 -27.62 -33.96
N CYS A 56 8.39 -27.64 -32.64
CA CYS A 56 9.67 -27.27 -32.02
C CYS A 56 10.23 -28.46 -31.23
N GLY A 57 11.46 -28.82 -31.57
CA GLY A 57 12.21 -29.94 -31.00
C GLY A 57 12.79 -29.64 -29.61
N GLN A 58 13.04 -30.72 -28.90
CA GLN A 58 13.87 -30.76 -27.70
C GLN A 58 15.31 -30.29 -27.98
N PRO A 59 16.05 -29.90 -26.93
CA PRO A 59 17.19 -30.74 -26.62
C PRO A 59 17.33 -31.13 -25.15
N SER A 60 17.78 -32.37 -24.99
CA SER A 60 18.44 -32.94 -23.81
C SER A 60 19.74 -32.23 -23.46
N ALA A 61 20.07 -32.10 -22.16
CA ALA A 61 21.39 -32.36 -21.57
C ALA A 61 21.33 -32.12 -20.06
N LYS A 62 21.34 -33.20 -19.26
CA LYS A 62 22.52 -33.77 -18.56
C LYS A 62 22.97 -32.97 -17.33
N PHE A 63 22.55 -33.53 -16.19
CA PHE A 63 23.21 -33.49 -14.89
C PHE A 63 24.73 -33.74 -15.02
N SER A 64 25.55 -32.91 -14.36
CA SER A 64 26.84 -33.35 -13.83
C SER A 64 27.14 -32.61 -12.53
N ARG A 65 27.24 -33.40 -11.46
CA ARG A 65 27.73 -33.01 -10.15
C ARG A 65 29.25 -32.89 -10.22
N ARG A 66 29.81 -31.80 -9.69
CA ARG A 66 31.12 -31.84 -9.03
C ARG A 66 31.14 -30.89 -7.83
N ALA A 67 31.16 -31.50 -6.66
CA ALA A 67 31.59 -30.88 -5.43
C ALA A 67 33.12 -30.73 -5.47
N GLN A 68 33.64 -29.60 -5.01
CA GLN A 68 35.00 -29.53 -4.52
C GLN A 68 35.10 -28.58 -3.34
N THR A 69 35.93 -29.02 -2.42
CA THR A 69 35.96 -28.74 -1.00
C THR A 69 36.75 -27.49 -0.62
N CYS A 70 36.36 -26.99 0.55
CA CYS A 70 36.94 -25.95 1.38
C CYS A 70 38.46 -26.07 1.58
N SER A 71 39.17 -24.94 1.62
CA SER A 71 40.43 -24.80 2.36
C SER A 71 40.39 -23.52 3.21
N THR A 72 40.90 -23.64 4.42
CA THR A 72 40.89 -22.68 5.52
C THR A 72 42.28 -22.08 5.76
N ARG A 73 42.30 -20.85 6.32
CA ARG A 73 43.41 -20.03 6.92
C ARG A 73 43.62 -18.71 6.15
N ARG A 74 43.76 -17.54 6.77
CA ARG A 74 44.41 -17.15 8.05
C ARG A 74 43.83 -15.81 8.55
N ARG A 75 43.85 -15.61 9.87
CA ARG A 75 43.61 -14.34 10.59
C ARG A 75 44.86 -13.44 10.56
N SER A 76 44.67 -12.13 10.58
CA SER A 76 45.59 -11.14 11.17
C SER A 76 44.80 -9.94 11.72
N HIS A 77 45.37 -9.30 12.74
CA HIS A 77 44.72 -8.48 13.77
C HIS A 77 45.03 -6.96 13.63
N CYS A 78 44.04 -6.11 13.99
CA CYS A 78 44.09 -4.80 14.71
C CYS A 78 44.66 -3.51 14.05
N PRO A 79 44.36 -2.28 14.57
CA PRO A 79 43.52 -1.90 15.72
C PRO A 79 42.43 -0.81 15.45
N ALA A 80 41.73 -0.42 16.51
CA ALA A 80 40.52 0.38 16.63
C ALA A 80 40.74 1.89 16.93
N GLU A 81 39.70 2.71 16.69
CA GLU A 81 39.21 3.83 17.52
C GLU A 81 37.75 4.15 17.09
N LEU A 82 36.70 3.74 17.82
CA LEU A 82 36.02 4.36 18.99
C LEU A 82 35.20 5.64 18.72
N ALA A 83 33.88 5.46 18.54
CA ALA A 83 32.87 6.38 19.08
C ALA A 83 31.64 5.57 19.54
N LYS A 84 31.34 5.66 20.85
CA LYS A 84 30.31 4.94 21.60
C LYS A 84 28.92 5.55 21.35
N VAL A 85 27.91 4.71 21.06
CA VAL A 85 26.55 4.88 21.61
C VAL A 85 26.00 3.49 21.93
N ALA A 86 25.65 3.29 23.19
CA ALA A 86 25.12 2.04 23.73
C ALA A 86 23.63 1.91 23.44
N LEU A 87 23.21 0.78 22.87
CA LEU A 87 21.85 0.24 23.01
C LEU A 87 21.91 -1.29 22.80
N SER A 88 21.26 -1.98 23.73
CA SER A 88 21.27 -3.41 24.00
C SER A 88 20.85 -4.29 22.82
N ARG A 89 21.64 -5.34 22.54
CA ARG A 89 21.35 -6.40 21.56
C ARG A 89 20.87 -7.68 22.26
N LEU A 90 19.69 -8.17 21.87
CA LEU A 90 19.25 -9.56 21.98
C LEU A 90 19.47 -10.25 20.63
N PRO A 91 20.00 -11.49 20.55
CA PRO A 91 20.23 -12.15 19.27
C PRO A 91 19.01 -12.98 18.81
N LEU A 92 18.52 -12.69 17.60
CA LEU A 92 17.57 -13.52 16.85
C LEU A 92 18.33 -14.65 16.14
N ARG A 93 17.92 -15.91 16.37
CA ARG A 93 18.36 -17.10 15.62
C ARG A 93 17.44 -17.35 14.40
N PRO A 94 17.94 -17.89 13.27
CA PRO A 94 17.15 -18.18 12.08
C PRO A 94 16.44 -19.56 12.17
N PRO A 95 15.33 -19.79 11.43
CA PRO A 95 14.64 -21.07 11.46
C PRO A 95 15.20 -22.06 10.43
N GLY A 96 15.64 -23.23 10.89
CA GLY A 96 15.99 -24.39 10.08
C GLY A 96 14.87 -25.43 10.06
N ARG A 97 14.60 -25.97 8.87
CA ARG A 97 13.71 -27.11 8.58
C ARG A 97 14.32 -28.44 9.07
N GLN A 98 13.51 -29.35 9.60
CA GLN A 98 13.65 -30.83 9.61
C GLN A 98 12.29 -31.38 10.10
N LEU A 99 11.43 -32.01 9.28
CA LEU A 99 11.48 -33.36 8.70
C LEU A 99 11.72 -34.47 9.76
N ALA A 100 10.64 -35.18 10.14
CA ALA A 100 10.68 -36.36 10.97
C ALA A 100 10.25 -37.58 10.13
N GLU A 101 11.19 -38.49 9.89
CA GLU A 101 10.97 -39.84 9.36
C GLU A 101 11.17 -40.88 10.46
N ALA A 102 10.43 -41.98 10.30
CA ALA A 102 10.34 -43.13 11.17
C ALA A 102 11.50 -44.14 11.02
N LYS A 103 11.74 -44.94 12.08
CA LYS A 103 12.29 -46.32 12.10
C LYS A 103 12.20 -46.82 13.56
N LEU A 104 11.33 -47.74 13.94
CA LEU A 104 11.24 -49.20 13.72
C LEU A 104 12.37 -50.01 14.41
N SER A 105 12.00 -50.71 15.49
CA SER A 105 12.64 -51.97 15.94
C SER A 105 11.65 -52.79 16.78
N ALA A 106 11.24 -53.94 16.23
CA ALA A 106 10.53 -55.06 16.89
C ALA A 106 11.58 -56.02 17.55
N PRO A 107 11.28 -57.24 18.09
CA PRO A 107 10.02 -58.01 18.10
C PRO A 107 9.72 -58.86 19.38
N ARG A 108 8.65 -59.67 19.25
CA ARG A 108 8.25 -60.94 19.94
C ARG A 108 7.10 -60.80 20.94
N SER A 109 6.04 -61.63 20.94
CA SER A 109 5.58 -62.71 20.06
C SER A 109 4.25 -63.27 20.59
N GLY A 110 3.36 -63.74 19.70
CA GLY A 110 2.29 -64.72 20.00
C GLY A 110 0.90 -64.10 20.25
N ALA A 111 0.10 -63.78 19.23
CA ALA A 111 -0.71 -64.66 18.38
C ALA A 111 -1.85 -65.40 19.10
N ARG A 112 -3.09 -64.88 18.98
CA ARG A 112 -4.24 -65.52 18.30
C ARG A 112 -5.54 -64.75 18.59
N SER A 113 -6.11 -64.17 17.53
CA SER A 113 -7.56 -63.92 17.37
C SER A 113 -8.19 -65.19 16.72
N PRO A 114 -9.48 -65.26 16.32
CA PRO A 114 -10.61 -64.33 16.41
C PRO A 114 -11.95 -65.05 16.80
N THR A 115 -13.10 -64.46 16.41
CA THR A 115 -14.50 -64.98 16.37
C THR A 115 -15.36 -64.58 17.58
N SER A 116 -16.66 -64.31 17.48
CA SER A 116 -17.56 -63.84 16.41
C SER A 116 -18.89 -63.43 17.07
N ARG A 117 -19.63 -62.53 16.42
CA ARG A 117 -21.12 -62.44 16.36
C ARG A 117 -21.98 -62.41 17.65
N ARG A 118 -22.90 -61.43 17.62
CA ARG A 118 -24.32 -61.42 18.05
C ARG A 118 -24.61 -61.53 19.56
N LYS A 119 -25.25 -60.53 20.19
CA LYS A 119 -26.70 -60.18 20.22
C LYS A 119 -27.45 -61.00 21.28
N GLU A 120 -28.08 -60.27 22.22
CA GLU A 120 -29.17 -60.69 23.14
C GLU A 120 -28.77 -61.81 24.13
N ALA A 121 -29.38 -62.07 25.29
CA ALA A 121 -30.26 -61.42 26.26
C ALA A 121 -30.48 -62.52 27.33
N ARG A 122 -30.90 -62.17 28.56
CA ARG A 122 -31.44 -63.08 29.60
C ARG A 122 -30.41 -64.05 30.24
N ASP A 123 -30.52 -64.49 31.49
CA ASP A 123 -31.46 -64.27 32.58
C ASP A 123 -30.84 -64.86 33.87
N LEU A 124 -31.38 -64.37 34.99
CA LEU A 124 -31.62 -65.06 36.27
C LEU A 124 -30.48 -65.57 37.20
N GLN A 125 -30.53 -64.95 38.39
CA GLN A 125 -30.62 -65.56 39.73
C GLN A 125 -29.40 -66.28 40.34
N HIS A 126 -28.85 -65.63 41.36
CA HIS A 126 -28.63 -66.27 42.66
C HIS A 126 -29.07 -65.34 43.81
N LEU A 127 -29.83 -65.92 44.72
CA LEU A 127 -30.41 -65.34 45.94
C LEU A 127 -29.60 -65.75 47.18
N ARG A 128 -29.86 -65.02 48.29
CA ARG A 128 -29.46 -65.19 49.71
C ARG A 128 -28.14 -64.49 50.11
N ASN A 129 -28.04 -63.71 51.20
CA ASN A 129 -28.86 -63.52 52.41
C ASN A 129 -28.57 -62.14 53.03
N GLY A 130 -29.49 -61.58 53.83
CA GLY A 130 -29.18 -60.56 54.84
C GLY A 130 -30.25 -59.50 55.04
N ALA A 131 -31.19 -59.76 55.95
CA ALA A 131 -32.28 -58.87 56.33
C ALA A 131 -31.82 -57.70 57.22
N GLY A 132 -32.44 -56.53 57.04
CA GLY A 132 -32.27 -55.35 57.88
C GLY A 132 -33.18 -54.21 57.43
N ALA A 133 -34.39 -54.19 57.95
CA ALA A 133 -35.50 -53.33 57.53
C ALA A 133 -35.33 -51.85 57.94
N ARG A 134 -35.53 -50.92 56.99
CA ARG A 134 -36.20 -49.62 57.21
C ARG A 134 -36.91 -49.20 55.92
N ARG A 135 -38.24 -49.21 55.94
CA ARG A 135 -39.14 -48.76 54.86
C ARG A 135 -39.05 -47.23 54.67
N ARG A 136 -38.82 -46.78 53.44
CA ARG A 136 -39.29 -45.48 52.92
C ARG A 136 -40.13 -45.75 51.67
N GLN A 137 -41.30 -45.11 51.61
CA GLN A 137 -42.25 -45.17 50.49
C GLN A 137 -41.62 -44.60 49.19
N PRO A 138 -42.02 -45.11 48.00
CA PRO A 138 -41.54 -44.60 46.72
C PRO A 138 -42.40 -43.42 46.23
N LEU A 139 -41.75 -42.30 45.88
CA LEU A 139 -42.35 -41.20 45.11
C LEU A 139 -41.99 -41.37 43.63
N LEU A 140 -43.03 -41.42 42.79
CA LEU A 140 -42.96 -41.51 41.33
C LEU A 140 -42.16 -40.34 40.70
N PRO A 141 -41.51 -40.54 39.54
CA PRO A 141 -40.80 -39.46 38.83
C PRO A 141 -41.79 -38.46 38.22
N ARG A 142 -41.55 -37.16 38.41
CA ARG A 142 -42.28 -36.09 37.71
C ARG A 142 -41.84 -36.03 36.22
N PRO A 143 -42.76 -35.73 35.29
CA PRO A 143 -42.41 -35.50 33.89
C PRO A 143 -41.65 -34.17 33.71
N PRO A 144 -40.85 -34.02 32.63
CA PRO A 144 -40.08 -32.81 32.39
C PRO A 144 -40.98 -31.61 32.04
N GLU A 145 -40.65 -30.45 32.62
CA GLU A 145 -41.31 -29.16 32.37
C GLU A 145 -41.19 -28.72 30.89
N PRO A 146 -42.22 -28.05 30.34
CA PRO A 146 -42.16 -27.50 28.99
C PRO A 146 -41.34 -26.20 28.95
N LEU A 147 -40.56 -26.04 27.88
CA LEU A 147 -39.84 -24.80 27.53
C LEU A 147 -40.81 -23.59 27.49
N PRO A 148 -40.43 -22.41 28.03
CA PRO A 148 -41.29 -21.23 27.96
C PRO A 148 -41.46 -20.75 26.51
N ARG A 149 -42.71 -20.49 26.15
CA ARG A 149 -43.11 -19.89 24.87
C ARG A 149 -42.61 -18.45 24.78
N GLU A 150 -42.16 -18.07 23.58
CA GLU A 150 -41.94 -16.68 23.19
C GLU A 150 -43.23 -15.87 23.32
N GLY A 151 -43.18 -14.71 23.98
CA GLY A 151 -44.27 -13.76 23.98
C GLY A 151 -44.47 -13.02 25.29
N GLU A 152 -43.49 -12.24 25.72
CA GLU A 152 -43.78 -11.06 26.54
C GLU A 152 -42.77 -9.96 26.22
N ALA A 153 -43.28 -8.92 25.55
CA ALA A 153 -42.54 -7.72 25.25
C ALA A 153 -42.27 -6.97 26.55
N ALA A 154 -41.12 -7.26 27.18
CA ALA A 154 -40.56 -6.37 28.18
C ALA A 154 -40.01 -5.14 27.46
N GLU A 155 -40.76 -4.05 27.51
CA GLU A 155 -40.28 -2.70 27.24
C GLU A 155 -39.14 -2.42 28.22
N GLU A 156 -37.91 -2.73 27.83
CA GLU A 156 -36.71 -2.28 28.52
C GLU A 156 -36.61 -0.77 28.30
N LYS A 157 -37.31 -0.01 29.15
CA LYS A 157 -36.96 1.39 29.42
C LYS A 157 -35.49 1.37 29.81
N VAL A 158 -34.63 1.81 28.89
CA VAL A 158 -33.24 2.15 29.15
C VAL A 158 -33.26 3.33 30.13
N GLY A 159 -33.44 3.00 31.40
CA GLY A 159 -33.07 3.87 32.50
C GLY A 159 -31.58 4.14 32.35
N LEU A 160 -31.25 5.43 32.30
CA LEU A 160 -29.91 5.93 32.57
C LEU A 160 -29.30 5.08 33.69
N VAL A 161 -28.19 4.39 33.41
CA VAL A 161 -27.28 3.98 34.48
C VAL A 161 -26.81 5.29 35.12
N PRO A 162 -27.20 5.59 36.37
CA PRO A 162 -26.64 6.74 37.06
C PRO A 162 -25.17 6.42 37.26
N GLN A 163 -24.27 7.27 36.77
CA GLN A 163 -22.86 7.10 37.10
C GLN A 163 -22.70 7.22 38.61
N PRO A 164 -21.94 6.33 39.26
CA PRO A 164 -21.60 6.49 40.67
C PRO A 164 -20.85 7.82 40.85
N PRO A 165 -21.17 8.62 41.88
CA PRO A 165 -20.47 9.87 42.12
C PRO A 165 -19.04 9.56 42.59
N GLY A 166 -18.04 9.82 41.74
CA GLY A 166 -16.64 9.71 42.14
C GLY A 166 -15.60 9.29 41.10
N GLU A 167 -15.97 9.01 39.83
CA GLU A 167 -14.96 8.68 38.82
C GLU A 167 -14.29 9.93 38.22
N ARG A 168 -12.95 9.98 38.33
CA ARG A 168 -12.09 11.09 37.87
C ARG A 168 -12.31 11.38 36.37
N PRO A 169 -12.30 12.65 35.90
CA PRO A 169 -12.59 13.05 34.51
C PRO A 169 -11.55 12.65 33.43
N ALA A 170 -10.66 11.70 33.74
CA ALA A 170 -9.50 11.31 32.92
C ALA A 170 -9.76 10.60 31.56
N PRO A 171 -10.92 9.99 31.24
CA PRO A 171 -11.13 9.36 29.93
C PRO A 171 -11.30 10.36 28.79
N ARG A 172 -11.79 11.57 29.09
CA ARG A 172 -12.25 12.53 28.08
C ARG A 172 -11.10 13.27 27.40
N VAL A 173 -10.12 13.73 28.17
CA VAL A 173 -8.97 14.46 27.63
C VAL A 173 -8.12 13.55 26.73
N LYS A 174 -7.92 12.29 27.11
CA LYS A 174 -7.07 11.34 26.38
C LYS A 174 -7.53 11.13 24.93
N TYR A 175 -8.82 10.83 24.70
CA TYR A 175 -9.29 10.60 23.34
C TYR A 175 -9.27 11.90 22.52
N SER A 176 -9.63 13.05 23.12
CA SER A 176 -9.57 14.34 22.41
C SER A 176 -8.16 14.70 21.98
N SER A 177 -7.16 14.44 22.83
CA SER A 177 -5.75 14.65 22.47
C SER A 177 -5.31 13.74 21.32
N LEU A 178 -5.75 12.47 21.29
CA LEU A 178 -5.46 11.56 20.19
C LEU A 178 -6.12 12.01 18.88
N VAL A 179 -7.37 12.49 18.94
CA VAL A 179 -8.08 13.02 17.77
C VAL A 179 -7.41 14.30 17.24
N ALA A 180 -7.03 15.22 18.14
CA ALA A 180 -6.32 16.43 17.77
C ALA A 180 -4.95 16.12 17.15
N LEU A 181 -4.20 15.20 17.74
CA LEU A 181 -2.93 14.73 17.17
C LEU A 181 -3.13 14.09 15.78
N ALA A 182 -4.17 13.26 15.61
CA ALA A 182 -4.49 12.67 14.31
C ALA A 182 -4.79 13.73 13.25
N PHE A 183 -5.49 14.81 13.61
CA PHE A 183 -5.75 15.94 12.73
C PHE A 183 -4.47 16.72 12.36
N ILE A 184 -3.59 16.97 13.33
CA ILE A 184 -2.31 17.65 13.07
C ILE A 184 -1.44 16.85 12.11
N ILE A 185 -1.32 15.54 12.30
CA ILE A 185 -0.54 14.65 11.43
C ILE A 185 -1.23 14.47 10.07
N ARG A 186 -2.56 14.38 10.06
CA ARG A 186 -3.39 14.21 8.86
C ARG A 186 -4.65 15.08 8.95
N PRO A 187 -4.67 16.25 8.30
CA PRO A 187 -5.84 17.14 8.34
C PRO A 187 -7.13 16.47 7.88
N THR A 188 -7.03 15.52 6.96
CA THR A 188 -8.14 14.72 6.44
C THR A 188 -8.79 13.81 7.48
N ALA A 189 -8.12 13.51 8.60
CA ALA A 189 -8.68 12.72 9.70
C ALA A 189 -9.90 13.39 10.35
N VAL A 190 -10.05 14.72 10.24
CA VAL A 190 -11.22 15.42 10.77
C VAL A 190 -12.53 14.88 10.19
N ILE A 191 -12.52 14.48 8.91
CA ILE A 191 -13.72 14.08 8.17
C ILE A 191 -14.44 12.91 8.85
N PRO A 192 -13.81 11.74 9.07
CA PRO A 192 -14.46 10.64 9.79
C PRO A 192 -14.71 10.95 11.27
N TRP A 193 -13.98 11.88 11.90
CA TRP A 193 -14.23 12.22 13.31
C TRP A 193 -15.43 13.14 13.52
N ILE A 194 -15.84 13.94 12.52
CA ILE A 194 -16.95 14.90 12.64
C ILE A 194 -18.24 14.25 13.19
N PRO A 195 -18.79 13.16 12.63
CA PRO A 195 -20.04 12.59 13.14
C PRO A 195 -19.92 12.07 14.57
N LEU A 196 -18.75 11.52 14.93
CA LEU A 196 -18.47 11.00 16.27
C LEU A 196 -18.35 12.12 17.30
N LEU A 197 -17.61 13.18 16.97
CA LEU A 197 -17.48 14.37 17.81
C LEU A 197 -18.81 15.10 17.96
N PHE A 198 -19.59 15.18 16.88
CA PHE A 198 -20.92 15.79 16.90
C PHE A 198 -21.87 15.02 17.81
N ARG A 199 -21.87 13.68 17.74
CA ARG A 199 -22.66 12.85 18.67
C ARG A 199 -22.24 13.09 20.13
N HIS A 200 -20.94 13.15 20.42
CA HIS A 200 -20.47 13.43 21.77
C HIS A 200 -20.90 14.82 22.26
N PHE A 201 -20.78 15.83 21.40
CA PHE A 201 -21.25 17.18 21.69
C PHE A 201 -22.75 17.23 21.96
N TRP A 202 -23.56 16.51 21.17
CA TRP A 202 -25.01 16.46 21.36
C TRP A 202 -25.44 15.79 22.67
N GLN A 203 -24.69 14.77 23.10
CA GLN A 203 -24.95 14.05 24.35
C GLN A 203 -24.44 14.77 25.60
N ALA A 204 -23.60 15.79 25.44
CA ALA A 204 -23.05 16.55 26.55
C ALA A 204 -24.09 17.51 27.14
N GLN A 205 -24.33 17.39 28.45
CA GLN A 205 -25.24 18.27 29.19
C GLN A 205 -24.68 19.71 29.27
N ARG A 206 -23.36 19.86 29.52
CA ARG A 206 -22.66 21.15 29.58
C ARG A 206 -21.81 21.37 28.33
N LYS A 207 -22.44 21.88 27.28
CA LYS A 207 -21.83 22.07 25.95
C LYS A 207 -20.68 23.09 25.97
N LEU A 208 -20.87 24.22 26.66
CA LEU A 208 -19.85 25.27 26.76
C LEU A 208 -18.61 24.79 27.50
N ASP A 209 -18.78 24.11 28.63
CA ASP A 209 -17.67 23.50 29.37
C ASP A 209 -16.87 22.52 28.52
N LEU A 210 -17.53 21.66 27.74
CA LEU A 210 -16.85 20.70 26.86
C LEU A 210 -15.98 21.42 25.82
N ILE A 211 -16.47 22.52 25.25
CA ILE A 211 -15.69 23.29 24.28
C ILE A 211 -14.53 24.01 24.98
N LEU A 212 -14.83 24.80 26.01
CA LEU A 212 -13.87 25.73 26.64
C LEU A 212 -12.81 25.02 27.47
N HIS A 213 -13.16 23.94 28.18
CA HIS A 213 -12.23 23.25 29.08
C HIS A 213 -11.61 21.98 28.48
N GLN A 214 -12.08 21.50 27.33
CA GLN A 214 -11.54 20.29 26.73
C GLN A 214 -11.12 20.48 25.28
N PHE A 215 -12.00 20.86 24.36
CA PHE A 215 -11.63 20.94 22.94
C PHE A 215 -10.68 22.11 22.64
N LEU A 216 -10.96 23.30 23.18
CA LEU A 216 -10.16 24.49 22.94
C LEU A 216 -8.74 24.37 23.52
N PRO A 217 -8.54 23.93 24.79
CA PRO A 217 -7.19 23.80 25.34
C PRO A 217 -6.38 22.71 24.64
N VAL A 218 -6.99 21.56 24.33
CA VAL A 218 -6.32 20.47 23.60
C VAL A 218 -5.95 20.91 22.19
N GLY A 219 -6.85 21.59 21.49
CA GLY A 219 -6.59 22.14 20.17
C GLY A 219 -5.47 23.18 20.18
N PHE A 220 -5.50 24.11 21.14
CA PHE A 220 -4.46 25.13 21.30
C PHE A 220 -3.08 24.53 21.57
N VAL A 221 -2.98 23.58 22.50
CA VAL A 221 -1.71 22.92 22.83
C VAL A 221 -1.16 22.15 21.64
N THR A 222 -2.00 21.35 20.96
CA THR A 222 -1.57 20.54 19.82
C THR A 222 -1.19 21.38 18.61
N LEU A 223 -1.93 22.45 18.31
CA LEU A 223 -1.63 23.38 17.22
C LEU A 223 -0.35 24.19 17.50
N SER A 224 -0.18 24.67 18.74
CA SER A 224 1.03 25.40 19.14
C SER A 224 2.27 24.50 19.01
N TRP A 225 2.15 23.24 19.41
CA TRP A 225 3.22 22.26 19.24
C TRP A 225 3.54 22.00 17.76
N SER A 226 2.53 21.88 16.89
CA SER A 226 2.74 21.78 15.43
C SER A 226 3.48 23.01 14.90
N LEU A 227 3.04 24.22 15.24
CA LEU A 227 3.64 25.47 14.77
C LEU A 227 5.11 25.60 15.20
N ILE A 228 5.45 25.19 16.43
CA ILE A 228 6.83 25.18 16.91
C ILE A 228 7.68 24.19 16.09
N ILE A 229 7.18 22.97 15.88
CA ILE A 229 7.87 21.97 15.06
C ILE A 229 8.08 22.49 13.65
N ASP A 230 7.01 22.98 13.01
CA ASP A 230 7.05 23.50 11.65
C ASP A 230 8.04 24.67 11.55
N ARG A 231 8.09 25.56 12.54
CA ARG A 231 9.08 26.65 12.60
C ARG A 231 10.52 26.17 12.69
N ILE A 232 10.78 25.09 13.43
CA ILE A 232 12.13 24.51 13.58
C ILE A 232 12.59 23.91 12.25
N PHE A 233 11.72 23.17 11.55
CA PHE A 233 12.10 22.47 10.32
C PHE A 233 12.10 23.36 9.07
N PHE A 234 11.12 24.26 8.93
CA PHE A 234 11.01 25.13 7.75
C PHE A 234 11.83 26.43 7.87
N GLY A 235 12.26 26.81 9.08
CA GLY A 235 12.99 28.07 9.28
C GLY A 235 12.12 29.33 9.30
N GLU A 236 10.81 29.18 9.09
CA GLU A 236 9.80 30.25 9.08
C GLU A 236 8.50 29.78 9.75
N TRP A 237 7.67 30.72 10.20
CA TRP A 237 6.39 30.37 10.84
C TRP A 237 5.40 29.90 9.79
N THR A 238 5.22 28.58 9.73
CA THR A 238 4.39 27.93 8.71
C THR A 238 3.29 27.12 9.35
N LEU A 239 2.03 27.41 8.97
CA LEU A 239 0.88 26.62 9.38
C LEU A 239 0.56 25.57 8.31
N VAL A 240 1.12 24.37 8.45
CA VAL A 240 1.03 23.29 7.45
C VAL A 240 -0.41 22.91 7.15
N GLN A 241 -1.29 22.88 8.16
CA GLN A 241 -2.69 22.50 7.99
C GLN A 241 -3.47 23.52 7.13
N TYR A 242 -3.14 24.81 7.23
CA TYR A 242 -3.71 25.84 6.35
C TYR A 242 -3.17 25.73 4.92
N ASN A 243 -1.86 25.52 4.77
CA ASN A 243 -1.26 25.32 3.45
C ASN A 243 -1.81 24.08 2.75
N PHE A 244 -2.06 22.99 3.50
CA PHE A 244 -2.74 21.81 3.00
C PHE A 244 -4.13 22.15 2.47
N LEU A 245 -4.95 22.90 3.24
CA LEU A 245 -6.29 23.30 2.82
C LEU A 245 -6.24 24.18 1.57
N LYS A 246 -5.34 25.17 1.54
CA LYS A 246 -5.14 26.07 0.42
C LYS A 246 -4.79 25.30 -0.86
N PHE A 247 -3.81 24.41 -0.79
CA PHE A 247 -3.33 23.66 -1.95
C PHE A 247 -4.34 22.61 -2.45
N ASN A 248 -4.88 21.79 -1.54
CA ASN A 248 -5.68 20.63 -1.93
C ASN A 248 -7.15 20.95 -2.17
N VAL A 249 -7.72 21.89 -1.41
CA VAL A 249 -9.16 22.17 -1.44
C VAL A 249 -9.44 23.48 -2.19
N LEU A 250 -8.75 24.57 -1.84
CA LEU A 250 -9.04 25.88 -2.44
C LEU A 250 -8.50 26.00 -3.87
N GLN A 251 -7.28 25.52 -4.12
CA GLN A 251 -6.65 25.56 -5.44
C GLN A 251 -6.97 24.34 -6.31
N ASN A 252 -7.53 23.26 -5.72
CA ASN A 252 -7.94 22.02 -6.40
C ASN A 252 -6.88 21.42 -7.34
N LEU A 253 -5.61 21.60 -7.03
CA LEU A 253 -4.47 21.11 -7.84
C LEU A 253 -4.39 19.58 -7.87
N GLY A 254 -5.11 18.89 -6.98
CA GLY A 254 -5.26 17.43 -7.02
C GLY A 254 -5.83 16.92 -8.34
N THR A 255 -6.61 17.74 -9.08
CA THR A 255 -7.11 17.38 -10.42
C THR A 255 -6.01 17.08 -11.44
N PHE A 256 -4.79 17.62 -11.23
CA PHE A 256 -3.61 17.32 -12.04
C PHE A 256 -3.27 15.83 -12.05
N TYR A 257 -3.52 15.14 -10.92
CA TYR A 257 -3.26 13.70 -10.79
C TYR A 257 -4.45 12.84 -11.24
N GLY A 258 -5.36 13.41 -12.03
CA GLY A 258 -6.56 12.75 -12.53
C GLY A 258 -7.81 13.08 -11.72
N SER A 259 -8.97 12.84 -12.33
CA SER A 259 -10.28 13.07 -11.71
C SER A 259 -11.21 11.91 -11.95
N HIS A 260 -12.16 11.73 -11.04
CA HIS A 260 -13.17 10.69 -11.13
C HIS A 260 -14.57 11.27 -10.89
N PRO A 261 -15.63 10.70 -11.50
CA PRO A 261 -17.01 11.11 -11.24
C PRO A 261 -17.36 11.09 -9.75
N TRP A 262 -18.35 11.90 -9.35
CA TRP A 262 -18.75 12.01 -7.94
C TRP A 262 -19.13 10.65 -7.32
N HIS A 263 -19.81 9.78 -8.08
CA HIS A 263 -20.26 8.47 -7.60
C HIS A 263 -19.14 7.43 -7.46
N TRP A 264 -17.91 7.73 -7.90
CA TRP A 264 -16.82 6.76 -8.00
C TRP A 264 -16.55 6.03 -6.68
N TYR A 265 -16.58 6.72 -5.54
CA TYR A 265 -16.42 6.07 -4.24
C TYR A 265 -17.53 5.07 -3.93
N PHE A 266 -18.78 5.33 -4.33
CA PHE A 266 -19.88 4.41 -4.10
C PHE A 266 -19.86 3.23 -5.09
N SER A 267 -19.51 3.48 -6.35
CA SER A 267 -19.57 2.47 -7.42
C SER A 267 -18.32 1.61 -7.55
N GLN A 268 -17.13 2.14 -7.26
CA GLN A 268 -15.84 1.47 -7.53
C GLN A 268 -14.90 1.53 -6.32
N GLY A 269 -14.69 2.73 -5.77
CA GLY A 269 -13.74 2.98 -4.68
C GLY A 269 -14.00 2.10 -3.45
N PHE A 270 -15.16 2.27 -2.83
CA PHE A 270 -15.55 1.55 -1.63
C PHE A 270 -15.73 0.03 -1.85
N PRO A 271 -16.36 -0.43 -2.95
CA PRO A 271 -16.35 -1.85 -3.30
C PRO A 271 -14.95 -2.46 -3.42
N ALA A 272 -14.00 -1.77 -4.06
CA ALA A 272 -12.64 -2.26 -4.21
C ALA A 272 -11.89 -2.34 -2.87
N VAL A 273 -12.07 -1.34 -1.99
CA VAL A 273 -11.44 -1.33 -0.66
C VAL A 273 -11.97 -2.43 0.25
N LEU A 274 -13.27 -2.73 0.20
CA LEU A 274 -13.84 -3.84 0.96
C LEU A 274 -13.58 -5.21 0.31
N GLY A 275 -13.46 -5.25 -1.01
CA GLY A 275 -13.27 -6.47 -1.79
C GLY A 275 -14.32 -7.53 -1.43
N THR A 276 -13.85 -8.72 -1.08
CA THR A 276 -14.72 -9.84 -0.69
C THR A 276 -15.47 -9.65 0.62
N HIS A 277 -15.16 -8.63 1.42
CA HIS A 277 -15.91 -8.27 2.62
C HIS A 277 -17.20 -7.49 2.32
N LEU A 278 -17.38 -6.96 1.11
CA LEU A 278 -18.51 -6.09 0.77
C LEU A 278 -19.89 -6.74 1.04
N PRO A 279 -20.17 -7.99 0.65
CA PRO A 279 -21.46 -8.63 0.94
C PRO A 279 -21.70 -8.78 2.46
N PHE A 280 -20.65 -9.05 3.22
CA PHE A 280 -20.73 -9.18 4.68
C PHE A 280 -20.97 -7.84 5.35
N PHE A 281 -20.36 -6.77 4.85
CA PHE A 281 -20.62 -5.41 5.30
C PHE A 281 -22.09 -5.04 5.09
N ILE A 282 -22.62 -5.26 3.88
CA ILE A 282 -24.02 -4.95 3.54
C ILE A 282 -24.98 -5.73 4.45
N HIS A 283 -24.82 -7.06 4.54
CA HIS A 283 -25.63 -7.90 5.42
C HIS A 283 -25.52 -7.46 6.90
N GLY A 284 -24.31 -7.12 7.35
CA GLY A 284 -24.04 -6.64 8.70
C GLY A 284 -24.72 -5.31 9.04
N CYS A 285 -24.88 -4.41 8.06
CA CYS A 285 -25.59 -3.13 8.24
C CYS A 285 -27.05 -3.33 8.64
N PHE A 286 -27.71 -4.39 8.15
CA PHE A 286 -29.10 -4.70 8.51
C PHE A 286 -29.23 -5.41 9.87
N LEU A 287 -28.20 -6.13 10.29
CA LEU A 287 -28.21 -6.91 11.54
C LEU A 287 -27.69 -6.14 12.76
N ALA A 288 -26.76 -5.20 12.56
CA ALA A 288 -26.08 -4.54 13.67
C ALA A 288 -27.08 -3.75 14.56
N PRO A 289 -26.95 -3.83 15.90
CA PRO A 289 -27.81 -3.09 16.81
C PRO A 289 -27.79 -1.57 16.56
N LYS A 290 -28.90 -0.89 16.82
CA LYS A 290 -29.09 0.56 16.58
C LYS A 290 -27.95 1.42 17.16
N ARG A 291 -27.31 1.00 18.26
CA ARG A 291 -26.19 1.72 18.89
C ARG A 291 -24.97 1.90 17.96
N TYR A 292 -24.75 1.01 16.99
CA TYR A 292 -23.63 1.09 16.04
C TYR A 292 -23.95 1.88 14.78
N ARG A 293 -25.19 2.37 14.61
CA ARG A 293 -25.56 3.19 13.44
C ARG A 293 -24.70 4.44 13.30
N ILE A 294 -24.15 4.98 14.39
CA ILE A 294 -23.22 6.11 14.31
C ILE A 294 -21.94 5.78 13.49
N LEU A 295 -21.48 4.53 13.54
CA LEU A 295 -20.32 4.08 12.75
C LEU A 295 -20.69 4.01 11.26
N LEU A 296 -21.90 3.54 10.93
CA LEU A 296 -22.41 3.54 9.55
C LEU A 296 -22.57 4.97 9.02
N VAL A 297 -23.14 5.87 9.84
CA VAL A 297 -23.23 7.31 9.51
C VAL A 297 -21.85 7.88 9.25
N THR A 298 -20.84 7.49 10.04
CA THR A 298 -19.45 7.93 9.84
C THR A 298 -18.86 7.45 8.52
N VAL A 299 -19.11 6.19 8.15
CA VAL A 299 -18.70 5.62 6.85
C VAL A 299 -19.36 6.42 5.72
N LEU A 300 -20.69 6.54 5.73
CA LEU A 300 -21.45 7.22 4.67
C LEU A 300 -21.08 8.70 4.54
N TRP A 301 -20.93 9.40 5.67
CA TRP A 301 -20.47 10.78 5.73
C TRP A 301 -19.12 10.94 5.05
N THR A 302 -18.16 10.08 5.41
CA THR A 302 -16.81 10.15 4.85
C THR A 302 -16.81 9.90 3.33
N LEU A 303 -17.57 8.91 2.86
CA LEU A 303 -17.73 8.65 1.44
C LEU A 303 -18.38 9.83 0.72
N LEU A 304 -19.40 10.46 1.31
CA LEU A 304 -20.08 11.61 0.72
C LEU A 304 -19.15 12.82 0.59
N VAL A 305 -18.43 13.19 1.66
CA VAL A 305 -17.50 14.34 1.66
C VAL A 305 -16.42 14.15 0.61
N TYR A 306 -15.77 12.99 0.56
CA TYR A 306 -14.73 12.74 -0.45
C TYR A 306 -15.30 12.58 -1.87
N SER A 307 -16.57 12.20 -2.03
CA SER A 307 -17.23 12.14 -3.34
C SER A 307 -17.39 13.52 -3.99
N MET A 308 -17.46 14.58 -3.18
CA MET A 308 -17.54 15.97 -3.66
C MET A 308 -16.21 16.51 -4.18
N LEU A 309 -15.08 15.86 -3.89
CA LEU A 309 -13.76 16.24 -4.41
C LEU A 309 -13.52 15.63 -5.78
N SER A 310 -12.97 16.40 -6.72
CA SER A 310 -12.71 15.94 -8.09
C SER A 310 -11.68 14.82 -8.15
N HIS A 311 -10.58 14.96 -7.41
CA HIS A 311 -9.54 13.95 -7.27
C HIS A 311 -9.91 12.93 -6.19
N LYS A 312 -9.70 11.65 -6.48
CA LYS A 312 -10.11 10.54 -5.61
C LYS A 312 -9.04 9.46 -5.62
N GLU A 313 -8.77 8.90 -4.45
CA GLU A 313 -7.86 7.78 -4.27
C GLU A 313 -8.42 6.81 -3.24
N PHE A 314 -8.07 5.53 -3.35
CA PHE A 314 -8.51 4.50 -2.39
C PHE A 314 -8.04 4.81 -0.96
N ARG A 315 -6.81 5.33 -0.79
CA ARG A 315 -6.23 5.59 0.54
C ARG A 315 -6.99 6.64 1.37
N PHE A 316 -7.77 7.53 0.74
CA PHE A 316 -8.52 8.55 1.48
C PHE A 316 -9.67 7.96 2.31
N ILE A 317 -10.24 6.83 1.89
CA ILE A 317 -11.34 6.15 2.59
C ILE A 317 -10.87 5.00 3.49
N TYR A 318 -9.57 4.69 3.53
CA TYR A 318 -9.03 3.66 4.43
C TYR A 318 -9.36 3.89 5.93
N PRO A 319 -9.41 5.13 6.45
CA PRO A 319 -9.76 5.36 7.86
C PRO A 319 -11.14 4.81 8.28
N VAL A 320 -12.07 4.59 7.35
CA VAL A 320 -13.39 4.03 7.69
C VAL A 320 -13.44 2.50 7.66
N LEU A 321 -12.37 1.83 7.17
CA LEU A 321 -12.31 0.38 7.08
C LEU A 321 -12.54 -0.33 8.43
N PRO A 322 -11.96 0.12 9.57
CA PRO A 322 -12.23 -0.50 10.86
C PRO A 322 -13.72 -0.44 11.25
N PHE A 323 -14.43 0.63 10.90
CA PHE A 323 -15.86 0.76 11.15
C PHE A 323 -16.66 -0.25 10.31
N CYS A 324 -16.28 -0.45 9.06
CA CYS A 324 -16.87 -1.48 8.20
C CYS A 324 -16.68 -2.89 8.78
N MET A 325 -15.50 -3.18 9.32
CA MET A 325 -15.19 -4.50 9.89
C MET A 325 -16.07 -4.86 11.10
N VAL A 326 -16.57 -3.87 11.85
CA VAL A 326 -17.57 -4.10 12.91
C VAL A 326 -18.84 -4.73 12.33
N PHE A 327 -19.36 -4.20 11.22
CA PHE A 327 -20.55 -4.75 10.55
C PHE A 327 -20.27 -6.13 9.94
N CYS A 328 -19.10 -6.32 9.31
CA CYS A 328 -18.69 -7.64 8.84
C CYS A 328 -18.67 -8.68 9.97
N GLY A 329 -18.19 -8.31 11.15
CA GLY A 329 -18.19 -9.16 12.34
C GLY A 329 -19.59 -9.58 12.79
N TYR A 330 -20.55 -8.64 12.80
CA TYR A 330 -21.96 -8.95 13.07
C TYR A 330 -22.55 -9.95 12.07
N SER A 331 -22.30 -9.72 10.78
CA SER A 331 -22.73 -10.61 9.70
C SER A 331 -22.18 -12.03 9.88
N LEU A 332 -20.87 -12.17 10.08
CA LEU A 332 -20.21 -13.46 10.27
C LEU A 332 -20.65 -14.19 11.53
N ASN A 333 -21.00 -13.46 12.60
CA ASN A 333 -21.50 -14.07 13.83
C ASN A 333 -22.90 -14.69 13.64
N HIS A 334 -23.74 -14.12 12.77
CA HIS A 334 -25.06 -14.66 12.46
C HIS A 334 -25.03 -15.88 11.53
N LEU A 335 -23.97 -16.05 10.73
CA LEU A 335 -23.81 -17.15 9.79
C LEU A 335 -23.41 -18.46 10.51
N LYS A 336 -24.28 -19.02 11.36
CA LYS A 336 -24.01 -20.20 12.22
C LYS A 336 -23.14 -21.28 11.54
N MET A 337 -23.71 -22.04 10.61
CA MET A 337 -23.02 -23.15 9.93
C MET A 337 -22.04 -22.66 8.85
N TRP A 338 -22.28 -21.48 8.28
CA TRP A 338 -21.50 -20.91 7.17
C TRP A 338 -20.33 -20.03 7.61
N LYS A 339 -20.13 -19.80 8.91
CA LYS A 339 -19.07 -18.93 9.45
C LYS A 339 -17.68 -19.41 9.07
N LYS A 340 -17.38 -20.70 9.28
CA LYS A 340 -16.08 -21.29 8.95
C LYS A 340 -15.75 -21.23 7.45
N PRO A 341 -16.65 -21.67 6.53
CA PRO A 341 -16.37 -21.55 5.11
C PRO A 341 -16.27 -20.08 4.67
N ALA A 342 -17.13 -19.18 5.18
CA ALA A 342 -17.04 -17.75 4.87
C ALA A 342 -15.70 -17.14 5.28
N LEU A 343 -15.23 -17.42 6.51
CA LEU A 343 -13.91 -16.99 6.97
C LEU A 343 -12.78 -17.56 6.13
N SER A 344 -12.87 -18.83 5.72
CA SER A 344 -11.89 -19.47 4.84
C SER A 344 -11.82 -18.78 3.48
N VAL A 345 -12.97 -18.47 2.87
CA VAL A 345 -13.04 -17.75 1.59
C VAL A 345 -12.49 -16.33 1.73
N LEU A 346 -12.86 -15.60 2.78
CA LEU A 346 -12.33 -14.25 3.05
C LEU A 346 -10.81 -14.30 3.21
N PHE A 347 -10.29 -15.23 4.01
CA PHE A 347 -8.85 -15.37 4.21
C PHE A 347 -8.13 -15.74 2.90
N LEU A 348 -8.60 -16.76 2.19
CA LEU A 348 -7.94 -17.25 0.98
C LEU A 348 -7.95 -16.20 -0.14
N SER A 349 -9.10 -15.54 -0.36
CA SER A 349 -9.20 -14.48 -1.38
C SER A 349 -8.25 -13.31 -1.10
N ASN A 350 -8.20 -12.82 0.14
CA ASN A 350 -7.32 -11.71 0.51
C ASN A 350 -5.85 -12.14 0.53
N MET A 351 -5.54 -13.35 1.00
CA MET A 351 -4.16 -13.87 1.03
C MET A 351 -3.59 -14.07 -0.37
N LEU A 352 -4.37 -14.67 -1.29
CA LEU A 352 -3.93 -14.84 -2.68
C LEU A 352 -3.68 -13.49 -3.36
N LEU A 353 -4.59 -12.53 -3.17
CA LEU A 353 -4.42 -11.18 -3.71
C LEU A 353 -3.20 -10.47 -3.10
N ALA A 354 -3.00 -10.57 -1.78
CA ALA A 354 -1.86 -9.97 -1.10
C ALA A 354 -0.52 -10.59 -1.55
N LEU A 355 -0.45 -11.91 -1.72
CA LEU A 355 0.75 -12.58 -2.21
C LEU A 355 1.05 -12.19 -3.65
N TYR A 356 0.04 -12.16 -4.53
CA TYR A 356 0.23 -11.76 -5.91
C TYR A 356 0.67 -10.30 -6.03
N THR A 357 -0.05 -9.39 -5.37
CA THR A 357 0.23 -7.94 -5.45
C THR A 357 1.50 -7.54 -4.70
N GLY A 358 1.87 -8.26 -3.64
CA GLY A 358 3.07 -8.00 -2.86
C GLY A 358 4.35 -8.64 -3.41
N LEU A 359 4.25 -9.72 -4.19
CA LEU A 359 5.43 -10.49 -4.64
C LEU A 359 5.61 -10.54 -6.17
N VAL A 360 4.56 -10.30 -6.95
CA VAL A 360 4.58 -10.53 -8.41
C VAL A 360 4.20 -9.28 -9.19
N HIS A 361 3.04 -8.70 -8.91
CA HIS A 361 2.56 -7.53 -9.64
C HIS A 361 3.43 -6.31 -9.37
N GLN A 362 3.81 -5.61 -10.44
CA GLN A 362 4.66 -4.43 -10.46
C GLN A 362 6.07 -4.61 -9.84
N ARG A 363 6.51 -5.84 -9.60
CA ARG A 363 7.80 -6.15 -8.95
C ARG A 363 9.01 -5.61 -9.72
N GLY A 364 8.95 -5.56 -11.04
CA GLY A 364 10.10 -5.21 -11.90
C GLY A 364 10.76 -3.88 -11.57
N THR A 365 10.04 -2.91 -11.01
CA THR A 365 10.61 -1.59 -10.65
C THR A 365 11.60 -1.70 -9.48
N LEU A 366 11.42 -2.69 -8.59
CA LEU A 366 12.33 -3.02 -7.50
C LEU A 366 13.51 -3.86 -8.00
N ASP A 367 13.24 -4.88 -8.82
CA ASP A 367 14.29 -5.76 -9.36
C ASP A 367 15.29 -4.96 -10.21
N VAL A 368 14.80 -4.03 -11.03
CA VAL A 368 15.65 -3.14 -11.86
C VAL A 368 16.56 -2.28 -10.99
N MET A 369 16.04 -1.65 -9.93
CA MET A 369 16.86 -0.81 -9.05
C MET A 369 17.87 -1.63 -8.24
N THR A 370 17.50 -2.86 -7.85
CA THR A 370 18.42 -3.81 -7.22
C THR A 370 19.57 -4.17 -8.18
N HIS A 371 19.26 -4.42 -9.45
CA HIS A 371 20.27 -4.68 -10.47
C HIS A 371 21.19 -3.48 -10.70
N ILE A 372 20.65 -2.25 -10.76
CA ILE A 372 21.46 -1.03 -10.87
C ILE A 372 22.39 -0.86 -9.67
N GLN A 373 21.90 -1.13 -8.45
CA GLN A 373 22.71 -1.12 -7.24
C GLN A 373 23.86 -2.13 -7.30
N GLU A 374 23.59 -3.36 -7.75
CA GLU A 374 24.60 -4.41 -7.92
C GLU A 374 25.64 -4.06 -8.99
N LEU A 375 25.21 -3.45 -10.10
CA LEU A 375 26.12 -2.93 -11.13
C LEU A 375 27.06 -1.86 -10.56
N GLY A 376 26.56 -1.06 -9.62
CA GLY A 376 27.32 -0.04 -8.89
C GLY A 376 28.40 -0.60 -7.95
N TYR A 377 28.14 -1.76 -7.36
CA TYR A 377 29.03 -2.39 -6.37
C TYR A 377 30.05 -3.35 -7.01
N ASN A 378 29.60 -4.17 -7.97
CA ASN A 378 30.42 -5.24 -8.55
C ASN A 378 31.41 -4.74 -9.59
N ASN A 379 31.01 -3.73 -10.37
CA ASN A 379 31.98 -2.96 -11.12
C ASN A 379 32.52 -1.92 -10.15
N ASN A 380 33.78 -2.04 -9.72
CA ASN A 380 34.56 -0.87 -9.32
C ASN A 380 34.44 0.11 -10.48
N LEU A 381 33.40 0.97 -10.46
CA LEU A 381 33.09 1.91 -11.51
C LEU A 381 34.18 2.98 -11.46
N ASN A 382 35.33 2.62 -12.03
CA ASN A 382 36.33 3.55 -12.54
C ASN A 382 35.75 4.40 -13.69
N LYS A 383 34.45 4.24 -14.00
CA LYS A 383 33.65 5.26 -14.67
C LYS A 383 33.03 6.17 -13.61
N SER A 384 33.78 7.18 -13.18
CA SER A 384 33.23 8.41 -12.59
C SER A 384 32.25 9.16 -13.52
N ALA A 385 31.92 8.57 -14.68
CA ALA A 385 31.03 9.09 -15.72
C ALA A 385 29.84 8.17 -16.04
N ALA A 386 29.60 7.09 -15.28
CA ALA A 386 28.41 6.25 -15.50
C ALA A 386 27.15 7.01 -15.05
N SER A 387 26.10 6.94 -15.86
CA SER A 387 24.83 7.59 -15.58
C SER A 387 23.66 6.77 -16.09
N VAL A 388 22.52 6.88 -15.42
CA VAL A 388 21.29 6.16 -15.73
C VAL A 388 20.19 7.15 -16.10
N PHE A 389 19.48 6.87 -17.18
CA PHE A 389 18.27 7.60 -17.54
C PHE A 389 17.06 6.66 -17.56
N VAL A 390 16.08 6.97 -16.72
CA VAL A 390 14.84 6.21 -16.56
C VAL A 390 13.76 6.86 -17.41
N MET A 391 13.46 6.29 -18.57
CA MET A 391 12.43 6.73 -19.51
C MET A 391 11.16 5.90 -19.30
N MET A 392 10.65 6.00 -18.08
CA MET A 392 9.41 5.38 -17.64
C MET A 392 8.48 6.49 -17.15
N PRO A 393 7.17 6.23 -16.98
CA PRO A 393 6.27 7.19 -16.35
C PRO A 393 6.84 7.66 -15.00
N CYS A 394 6.55 8.90 -14.64
CA CYS A 394 7.03 9.47 -13.39
C CYS A 394 6.75 8.58 -12.18
N HIS A 395 7.67 8.60 -11.22
CA HIS A 395 7.54 7.88 -9.95
C HIS A 395 7.39 6.35 -10.09
N SER A 396 7.70 5.78 -11.26
CA SER A 396 7.63 4.32 -11.48
C SER A 396 8.65 3.54 -10.64
N THR A 397 9.82 4.13 -10.35
CA THR A 397 10.91 3.45 -9.67
C THR A 397 11.29 4.13 -8.36
N PRO A 398 11.73 3.38 -7.34
CA PRO A 398 12.05 3.93 -6.02
C PRO A 398 13.42 4.64 -5.94
N PHE A 399 14.21 4.61 -7.00
CA PHE A 399 15.41 5.45 -7.18
C PHE A 399 16.44 5.28 -6.04
N TYR A 400 17.02 6.37 -5.50
CA TYR A 400 18.04 6.33 -4.43
C TYR A 400 17.57 5.73 -3.10
N SER A 401 16.26 5.50 -2.91
CA SER A 401 15.81 4.72 -1.75
C SER A 401 16.21 3.24 -1.82
N HIS A 402 16.62 2.77 -3.00
CA HIS A 402 17.16 1.41 -3.23
C HIS A 402 18.62 1.46 -3.70
N VAL A 403 18.98 2.46 -4.52
CA VAL A 403 20.34 2.64 -5.02
C VAL A 403 21.14 3.48 -4.01
N HIS A 404 21.74 2.82 -3.01
CA HIS A 404 22.44 3.48 -1.90
C HIS A 404 23.89 3.89 -2.21
N HIS A 405 24.14 4.44 -3.40
CA HIS A 405 25.47 4.95 -3.80
C HIS A 405 25.35 6.13 -4.78
N PRO A 406 26.38 6.98 -4.92
CA PRO A 406 26.30 8.22 -5.69
C PRO A 406 26.44 7.97 -7.21
N LEU A 407 25.47 7.27 -7.80
CA LEU A 407 25.36 7.08 -9.25
C LEU A 407 24.46 8.17 -9.83
N PRO A 408 24.93 9.04 -10.75
CA PRO A 408 24.07 10.01 -11.42
C PRO A 408 22.89 9.33 -12.13
N MET A 409 21.68 9.55 -11.63
CA MET A 409 20.45 9.06 -12.23
C MET A 409 19.52 10.23 -12.55
N ARG A 410 18.81 10.16 -13.69
CA ARG A 410 17.73 11.07 -14.07
C ARG A 410 16.50 10.26 -14.48
N PHE A 411 15.32 10.81 -14.28
CA PHE A 411 14.04 10.30 -14.78
C PHE A 411 13.26 11.44 -15.42
N LEU A 412 12.26 11.13 -16.25
CA LEU A 412 11.35 12.11 -16.84
C LEU A 412 10.56 12.84 -15.76
N GLN A 413 10.62 14.16 -15.70
CA GLN A 413 9.94 14.96 -14.69
C GLN A 413 8.48 15.27 -15.07
N CYS A 414 7.61 15.33 -14.07
CA CYS A 414 6.24 15.81 -14.22
C CYS A 414 5.84 16.69 -13.02
N PRO A 415 6.45 17.88 -12.89
CA PRO A 415 6.05 18.80 -11.84
C PRO A 415 4.64 19.32 -12.13
N PRO A 416 3.77 19.45 -11.11
CA PRO A 416 2.44 20.02 -11.28
C PRO A 416 2.55 21.49 -11.71
N ASP A 417 1.58 21.95 -12.52
CA ASP A 417 1.54 23.35 -12.92
C ASP A 417 1.12 24.25 -11.75
N LEU A 418 2.08 25.00 -11.22
CA LEU A 418 1.82 26.03 -10.20
C LEU A 418 1.55 27.41 -10.81
N THR A 419 1.66 27.55 -12.14
CA THR A 419 1.53 28.82 -12.86
C THR A 419 0.12 29.08 -13.39
N GLY A 420 -0.74 28.06 -13.43
CA GLY A 420 -2.15 28.18 -13.81
C GLY A 420 -2.37 28.36 -15.32
N LYS A 421 -1.45 27.88 -16.16
CA LYS A 421 -1.57 27.95 -17.62
C LYS A 421 -2.54 26.90 -18.12
N SER A 422 -3.45 27.30 -19.00
CA SER A 422 -4.27 26.35 -19.75
C SER A 422 -3.38 25.50 -20.67
N GLN A 423 -3.54 24.16 -20.63
CA GLN A 423 -2.78 23.19 -21.44
C GLN A 423 -1.27 23.10 -21.11
N TYR A 424 -0.93 23.13 -19.83
CA TYR A 424 0.41 22.79 -19.38
C TYR A 424 0.79 21.35 -19.78
N LEU A 425 1.98 21.19 -20.37
CA LEU A 425 2.60 19.90 -20.66
C LEU A 425 3.92 19.84 -19.92
N ASP A 426 4.12 18.78 -19.15
CA ASP A 426 5.39 18.53 -18.48
C ASP A 426 6.41 17.82 -19.38
N GLU A 427 7.64 17.64 -18.88
CA GLU A 427 8.72 16.97 -19.63
C GLU A 427 8.30 15.57 -20.09
N ALA A 428 7.65 14.79 -19.22
CA ALA A 428 7.21 13.44 -19.54
C ALA A 428 6.13 13.45 -20.64
N ASP A 429 5.17 14.37 -20.59
CA ASP A 429 4.15 14.48 -21.63
C ASP A 429 4.72 14.90 -22.98
N VAL A 430 5.63 15.88 -23.01
CA VAL A 430 6.31 16.27 -24.25
C VAL A 430 7.15 15.11 -24.80
N PHE A 431 7.81 14.34 -23.93
CA PHE A 431 8.54 13.14 -24.33
C PHE A 431 7.62 12.08 -24.96
N TYR A 432 6.52 11.71 -24.29
CA TYR A 432 5.62 10.66 -24.77
C TYR A 432 4.77 11.06 -25.99
N GLN A 433 4.74 12.33 -26.40
CA GLN A 433 4.12 12.75 -27.66
C GLN A 433 4.97 12.39 -28.89
N ASN A 434 6.31 12.48 -28.78
CA ASN A 434 7.23 12.08 -29.84
C ASN A 434 8.60 11.70 -29.24
N PRO A 435 8.74 10.45 -28.73
CA PRO A 435 9.94 10.05 -28.00
C PRO A 435 11.21 10.16 -28.83
N LEU A 436 11.15 9.78 -30.11
CA LEU A 436 12.32 9.77 -30.99
C LEU A 436 12.86 11.19 -31.24
N SER A 437 11.99 12.13 -31.61
CA SER A 437 12.37 13.53 -31.84
C SER A 437 12.91 14.17 -30.56
N TRP A 438 12.24 13.92 -29.42
CA TRP A 438 12.68 14.40 -28.12
C TRP A 438 14.09 13.91 -27.77
N LEU A 439 14.37 12.62 -27.97
CA LEU A 439 15.68 12.02 -27.67
C LEU A 439 16.80 12.61 -28.52
N TYR A 440 16.59 12.84 -29.81
CA TYR A 440 17.60 13.47 -30.66
C TYR A 440 17.84 14.94 -30.29
N LYS A 441 16.80 15.65 -29.84
CA LYS A 441 16.92 17.03 -29.36
C LYS A 441 17.68 17.12 -28.03
N GLU A 442 17.32 16.29 -27.05
CA GLU A 442 17.97 16.28 -25.73
C GLU A 442 19.42 15.80 -25.84
N PHE A 443 19.64 14.71 -26.58
CA PHE A 443 20.95 14.08 -26.74
C PHE A 443 21.58 14.36 -28.12
N HIS A 444 21.68 15.65 -28.45
CA HIS A 444 22.39 16.12 -29.65
C HIS A 444 23.89 15.78 -29.59
N ASN A 445 24.50 15.89 -28.41
CA ASN A 445 25.92 15.60 -28.17
C ASN A 445 26.13 14.21 -27.59
N ASN A 446 27.16 13.49 -28.08
CA ASN A 446 27.50 12.16 -27.58
C ASN A 446 28.00 12.14 -26.13
N SER A 447 28.49 13.29 -25.62
CA SER A 447 28.98 13.45 -24.25
C SER A 447 27.85 13.46 -23.22
N THR A 448 26.62 13.84 -23.59
CA THR A 448 25.47 13.91 -22.67
C THR A 448 24.68 12.60 -22.61
N LEU A 449 24.98 11.65 -23.51
CA LEU A 449 24.30 10.36 -23.57
C LEU A 449 24.54 9.52 -22.30
N PRO A 450 23.47 9.00 -21.68
CA PRO A 450 23.57 8.18 -20.48
C PRO A 450 24.22 6.82 -20.78
N THR A 451 24.83 6.22 -19.76
CA THR A 451 25.42 4.88 -19.91
C THR A 451 24.35 3.80 -19.95
N TYR A 452 23.33 3.93 -19.10
CA TYR A 452 22.21 2.99 -19.02
C TYR A 452 20.89 3.70 -19.32
N LEU A 453 20.04 3.06 -20.11
CA LEU A 453 18.66 3.46 -20.36
C LEU A 453 17.74 2.41 -19.75
N ILE A 454 16.70 2.85 -19.04
CA ILE A 454 15.70 1.98 -18.44
C ILE A 454 14.34 2.35 -19.02
N ILE A 455 13.67 1.38 -19.66
CA ILE A 455 12.41 1.60 -20.37
C ILE A 455 11.41 0.49 -20.09
N PHE A 456 10.12 0.79 -20.16
CA PHE A 456 9.12 -0.25 -20.36
C PHE A 456 9.17 -0.77 -21.80
N ASN A 457 8.87 -2.06 -21.98
CA ASN A 457 8.92 -2.71 -23.30
C ASN A 457 8.02 -2.06 -24.36
N VAL A 458 6.92 -1.41 -23.94
CA VAL A 458 6.01 -0.69 -24.85
C VAL A 458 6.67 0.47 -25.59
N LEU A 459 7.74 1.06 -25.03
CA LEU A 459 8.46 2.18 -25.63
C LEU A 459 9.53 1.73 -26.64
N GLU A 460 9.93 0.45 -26.65
CA GLU A 460 11.07 -0.05 -27.44
C GLU A 460 10.92 0.24 -28.93
N GLU A 461 9.73 0.00 -29.50
CA GLU A 461 9.47 0.16 -30.94
C GLU A 461 9.66 1.62 -31.37
N GLU A 462 9.12 2.56 -30.60
CA GLU A 462 9.15 4.00 -30.90
C GLU A 462 10.56 4.61 -30.86
N ILE A 463 11.46 4.06 -30.05
CA ILE A 463 12.83 4.59 -29.88
C ILE A 463 13.90 3.69 -30.50
N SER A 464 13.52 2.61 -31.17
CA SER A 464 14.43 1.60 -31.75
C SER A 464 15.51 2.23 -32.63
N ALA A 465 15.16 3.19 -33.49
CA ALA A 465 16.10 3.92 -34.34
C ALA A 465 17.17 4.71 -33.54
N PHE A 466 16.79 5.28 -32.39
CA PHE A 466 17.73 5.96 -31.50
C PHE A 466 18.66 4.96 -30.79
N LEU A 467 18.11 3.83 -30.31
CA LEU A 467 18.90 2.78 -29.66
C LEU A 467 19.98 2.22 -30.60
N ILE A 468 19.61 1.93 -31.85
CA ILE A 468 20.53 1.41 -32.88
C ILE A 468 21.56 2.47 -33.25
N SER A 469 21.15 3.71 -33.57
CA SER A 469 22.07 4.76 -34.01
C SER A 469 23.09 5.17 -32.95
N ARG A 470 22.73 5.07 -31.66
CA ARG A 470 23.59 5.41 -30.52
C ARG A 470 24.28 4.19 -29.87
N ASN A 471 24.17 3.00 -30.48
CA ASN A 471 24.85 1.76 -30.07
C ASN A 471 24.49 1.29 -28.65
N TYR A 472 23.19 1.31 -28.35
CA TYR A 472 22.63 0.73 -27.13
C TYR A 472 22.26 -0.73 -27.36
N GLU A 473 22.72 -1.61 -26.47
CA GLU A 473 22.39 -3.03 -26.47
C GLU A 473 21.60 -3.39 -25.21
N ARG A 474 20.57 -4.23 -25.36
CA ARG A 474 19.78 -4.71 -24.23
C ARG A 474 20.62 -5.67 -23.39
N THR A 475 20.84 -5.34 -22.12
CA THR A 475 21.67 -6.13 -21.19
C THR A 475 20.85 -6.90 -20.16
N ALA A 476 19.66 -6.41 -19.81
CA ALA A 476 18.79 -7.08 -18.84
C ALA A 476 17.31 -6.85 -19.13
N THR A 477 16.50 -7.81 -18.69
CA THR A 477 15.04 -7.81 -18.81
C THR A 477 14.42 -8.26 -17.50
N PHE A 478 13.46 -7.50 -17.00
CA PHE A 478 12.75 -7.79 -15.76
C PHE A 478 11.24 -7.84 -16.00
N PHE A 479 10.59 -8.85 -15.44
CA PHE A 479 9.13 -8.93 -15.43
C PHE A 479 8.55 -7.84 -14.52
N HIS A 480 7.55 -7.11 -14.99
CA HIS A 480 6.86 -6.07 -14.22
C HIS A 480 5.43 -6.46 -13.89
N THR A 481 4.59 -6.77 -14.87
CA THR A 481 3.16 -7.03 -14.63
C THR A 481 2.55 -7.89 -15.72
N HIS A 482 1.54 -8.69 -15.35
CA HIS A 482 0.67 -9.39 -16.31
C HIS A 482 -0.39 -8.47 -16.93
N LEU A 483 -0.61 -7.29 -16.34
CA LEU A 483 -1.65 -6.34 -16.71
C LEU A 483 -0.99 -4.99 -17.07
N PRO A 484 -0.39 -4.86 -18.27
CA PRO A 484 0.14 -3.58 -18.74
C PRO A 484 -1.00 -2.62 -19.13
N GLU A 485 -0.79 -1.31 -18.93
CA GLU A 485 -1.77 -0.27 -19.26
C GLU A 485 -1.07 1.01 -19.70
N GLY A 486 -1.51 1.57 -20.84
CA GLY A 486 -1.00 2.84 -21.37
C GLY A 486 0.52 2.84 -21.55
N ARG A 487 1.21 3.74 -20.84
CA ARG A 487 2.67 3.91 -20.87
C ARG A 487 3.43 2.83 -20.06
N THR A 488 2.72 1.97 -19.33
CA THR A 488 3.30 0.91 -18.48
C THR A 488 3.31 -0.43 -19.21
N GLY A 489 4.48 -1.02 -19.33
CA GLY A 489 4.70 -2.29 -20.03
C GLY A 489 4.70 -3.52 -19.12
N SER A 490 4.65 -4.71 -19.73
CA SER A 490 4.71 -5.99 -19.00
C SER A 490 6.13 -6.31 -18.51
N HIS A 491 7.15 -5.75 -19.17
CA HIS A 491 8.56 -5.94 -18.84
C HIS A 491 9.30 -4.60 -18.85
N ILE A 492 10.37 -4.53 -18.06
CA ILE A 492 11.31 -3.41 -18.05
C ILE A 492 12.62 -3.90 -18.66
N TYR A 493 13.15 -3.13 -19.61
CA TYR A 493 14.41 -3.39 -20.27
C TYR A 493 15.48 -2.41 -19.82
N ILE A 494 16.70 -2.92 -19.64
CA ILE A 494 17.89 -2.12 -19.44
C ILE A 494 18.75 -2.21 -20.70
N TYR A 495 19.08 -1.05 -21.27
CA TYR A 495 20.05 -0.95 -22.34
C TYR A 495 21.33 -0.33 -21.83
N GLU A 496 22.46 -0.85 -22.26
CA GLU A 496 23.78 -0.29 -22.01
C GLU A 496 24.37 0.23 -23.31
N ARG A 497 24.93 1.44 -23.26
CA ARG A 497 25.71 1.97 -24.38
C ARG A 497 27.03 1.25 -24.51
N LYS A 498 27.24 0.53 -25.62
CA LYS A 498 28.57 0.02 -25.96
C LYS A 498 29.36 1.15 -26.62
N LEU A 499 30.46 1.57 -26.00
CA LEU A 499 31.41 2.43 -26.71
C LEU A 499 32.05 1.57 -27.80
N LYS A 500 32.03 2.02 -29.06
CA LYS A 500 32.83 1.40 -30.12
C LYS A 500 34.28 1.40 -29.64
N GLY A 501 34.78 0.23 -29.27
CA GLY A 501 36.15 0.08 -28.83
C GLY A 501 37.08 0.55 -29.93
N LYS A 502 38.10 1.34 -29.54
CA LYS A 502 39.42 1.21 -30.14
C LYS A 502 39.67 -0.29 -30.32
N LEU A 503 39.94 -0.70 -31.56
CA LEU A 503 40.42 -2.04 -31.88
C LEU A 503 41.47 -2.45 -30.84
N TYR A 504 41.14 -3.41 -29.98
CA TYR A 504 42.18 -4.20 -29.34
C TYR A 504 42.78 -5.05 -30.46
N ARG A 505 43.84 -4.53 -31.10
CA ARG A 505 44.80 -5.38 -31.80
C ARG A 505 45.37 -6.32 -30.74
N ARG A 506 44.98 -7.59 -30.81
CA ARG A 506 45.81 -8.70 -30.36
C ARG A 506 46.20 -9.48 -31.58
#